data_AF-A0A498QKN3-F1
#
_entry.id   AF-A0A498QKN3-F1
#
_cell.length_a   1.000
_cell.length_b   1.000
_cell.length_c   1.000
_cell.angle_alpha   90.00
_cell.angle_beta   90.00
_cell.angle_gamma   90.00
#
_symmetry.space_group_name_H-M   'P 1'
#
loop_
_entity.id
_entity.type
_entity.pdbx_description
1 polymer ?
#
loop_
_entity_poly.entity_id
_entity_poly.type
_entity_poly.pdbx_seq_one_letter_code
_entity_poly.pdbx_strand_id
1 'polypeptide(L)'
;MNWRGRPLTSHEVIVETIAATTTSTGLTVRAELDDGEYPKGIKIPDKQIKALEAQGTLARHAFHDEWNYTLNPEPRHARDPLS
;
A
#
# COMPACT_ATOMS: atom_id res chain seq x y z
N MET A 1 -10.38 -27.71 10.08
CA MET A 1 -9.72 -26.93 9.00
C MET A 1 -8.72 -27.81 8.28
N ASN A 2 -9.08 -28.34 7.12
CA ASN A 2 -8.16 -29.07 6.26
C ASN A 2 -7.37 -28.05 5.43
N TRP A 3 -6.23 -27.61 5.97
CA TRP A 3 -5.35 -26.57 5.42
C TRP A 3 -4.59 -27.01 4.16
N ARG A 4 -5.17 -27.84 3.28
CA ARG A 4 -4.49 -28.20 2.02
C ARG A 4 -4.21 -26.91 1.24
N GLY A 5 -2.98 -26.43 1.33
CA GLY A 5 -2.52 -25.26 0.62
C GLY A 5 -2.73 -25.50 -0.87
N ARG A 6 -3.51 -24.65 -1.51
CA ARG A 6 -3.61 -24.64 -2.97
C ARG A 6 -2.28 -24.07 -3.48
N PRO A 7 -1.48 -24.84 -4.25
CA PRO A 7 -0.26 -24.31 -4.82
C PRO A 7 -0.59 -23.12 -5.73
N LEU A 8 0.19 -22.04 -5.66
CA LEU A 8 -0.02 -20.82 -6.44
C LEU A 8 0.53 -21.00 -7.86
N THR A 9 -0.14 -21.83 -8.66
CA THR A 9 0.34 -22.26 -9.99
C THR A 9 0.06 -21.28 -11.11
N SER A 10 -0.84 -20.32 -10.90
CA SER A 10 -1.23 -19.33 -11.89
C SER A 10 -1.75 -18.06 -11.24
N HIS A 11 -1.77 -16.95 -12.00
CA HIS A 11 -2.39 -15.70 -11.56
C HIS A 11 -3.87 -15.89 -11.21
N GLU A 12 -4.60 -16.69 -12.00
CA GLU A 12 -6.00 -17.05 -11.71
C GLU A 12 -6.15 -17.72 -10.34
N VAL A 13 -5.33 -18.75 -10.05
CA VAL A 13 -5.38 -19.44 -8.75
C VAL A 13 -5.04 -18.49 -7.60
N ILE A 14 -4.12 -17.54 -7.80
CA ILE A 14 -3.78 -16.52 -6.80
C ILE A 14 -4.98 -15.59 -6.56
N VAL A 15 -5.56 -15.03 -7.62
CA VAL A 15 -6.71 -14.11 -7.54
C VAL A 15 -7.90 -14.79 -6.87
N GLU A 16 -8.26 -16.00 -7.29
CA GLU A 16 -9.34 -16.79 -6.68
C GLU A 16 -9.10 -17.03 -5.19
N THR A 17 -7.87 -17.37 -4.82
CA THR A 17 -7.53 -17.71 -3.43
C THR A 17 -7.62 -16.47 -2.53
N ILE A 18 -7.22 -15.29 -3.02
CA ILE A 18 -7.37 -14.04 -2.27
C ILE A 18 -8.85 -13.64 -2.18
N ALA A 19 -9.59 -13.69 -3.29
CA ALA A 19 -11.01 -13.33 -3.35
C ALA A 19 -11.91 -14.22 -2.46
N ALA A 20 -11.50 -15.48 -2.20
CA ALA A 20 -12.19 -16.38 -1.30
C ALA A 20 -12.06 -16.02 0.20
N THR A 21 -11.29 -14.98 0.54
CA THR A 21 -11.05 -14.58 1.93
C THR A 21 -12.24 -13.78 2.49
N THR A 22 -12.73 -14.20 3.66
CA THR A 22 -13.74 -13.48 4.45
C THR A 22 -13.21 -13.27 5.86
N THR A 23 -13.36 -12.07 6.42
CA THR A 23 -12.97 -11.79 7.81
C THR A 23 -13.95 -12.43 8.79
N SER A 24 -13.52 -12.63 10.05
CA SER A 24 -14.40 -13.12 11.12
C SER A 24 -15.62 -12.22 11.36
N THR A 25 -15.51 -10.94 11.02
CA THR A 25 -16.58 -9.94 11.09
C THR A 25 -17.42 -9.84 9.81
N GLY A 26 -17.16 -10.66 8.79
CA GLY A 26 -17.99 -10.79 7.60
C GLY A 26 -17.63 -9.89 6.40
N LEU A 27 -16.47 -9.23 6.41
CA LEU A 27 -15.99 -8.49 5.23
C LEU A 27 -15.49 -9.47 4.16
N THR A 28 -15.86 -9.25 2.90
CA THR A 28 -15.40 -10.02 1.75
C THR A 28 -14.27 -9.29 1.02
N VAL A 29 -13.31 -10.05 0.50
CA VAL A 29 -12.20 -9.51 -0.30
C VAL A 29 -12.57 -9.57 -1.78
N ARG A 30 -12.35 -8.47 -2.51
CA ARG A 30 -12.34 -8.47 -3.97
C ARG A 30 -10.89 -8.45 -4.45
N ALA A 31 -10.53 -9.38 -5.32
CA ALA A 31 -9.24 -9.44 -5.97
C ALA A 31 -9.44 -9.55 -7.49
N GLU A 32 -8.60 -8.87 -8.24
CA GLU A 32 -8.58 -8.90 -9.70
C GLU A 32 -7.13 -8.79 -10.18
N LEU A 33 -6.86 -9.35 -11.36
CA LEU A 33 -5.58 -9.14 -12.03
C LEU A 33 -5.59 -7.75 -12.65
N ASP A 34 -4.58 -6.93 -12.31
CA ASP A 34 -4.35 -5.65 -12.97
C ASP A 34 -3.30 -5.85 -14.07
N ASP A 35 -3.75 -5.78 -15.32
CA ASP A 35 -2.89 -5.86 -16.52
C ASP A 35 -2.30 -4.50 -16.91
N GLY A 36 -2.44 -3.48 -16.06
CA GLY A 36 -1.86 -2.16 -16.24
C GLY A 36 -0.34 -2.20 -16.37
N GLU A 37 0.18 -1.47 -17.35
CA GLU A 37 1.63 -1.27 -17.47
C GLU A 37 2.09 -0.17 -16.51
N TYR A 38 2.84 -0.57 -15.50
CA TYR A 38 3.48 0.35 -14.56
C TYR A 38 4.97 0.48 -14.89
N PRO A 39 5.39 1.50 -15.65
CA PRO A 39 6.79 1.67 -15.99
C PRO A 39 7.62 1.84 -14.71
N LYS A 40 8.55 0.90 -14.51
CA LYS A 40 9.51 0.95 -13.41
C LYS A 40 10.50 2.09 -13.62
N GLY A 41 10.99 2.69 -12.54
CA GLY A 41 12.17 3.56 -12.61
C GLY A 41 11.96 5.04 -12.26
N ILE A 42 10.81 5.43 -11.71
CA ILE A 42 10.70 6.75 -11.09
C ILE A 42 11.50 6.72 -9.79
N LYS A 43 12.76 7.17 -9.85
CA LYS A 43 13.59 7.38 -8.66
C LYS A 43 13.24 8.73 -8.05
N ILE A 44 12.51 8.70 -6.93
CA ILE A 44 12.33 9.91 -6.11
C ILE A 44 13.70 10.29 -5.54
N PRO A 45 14.16 11.54 -5.72
CA PRO A 45 15.44 11.98 -5.18
C PRO A 45 15.46 11.89 -3.65
N ASP A 46 16.59 11.45 -3.08
CA ASP A 46 16.76 11.34 -1.62
C ASP A 46 16.43 12.65 -0.89
N LYS A 47 16.72 13.80 -1.50
CA LYS A 47 16.38 15.13 -0.95
C LYS A 47 14.89 15.31 -0.72
N GLN A 48 14.04 14.72 -1.57
CA GLN A 48 12.59 14.86 -1.49
C GLN A 48 12.02 13.96 -0.39
N ILE A 49 12.54 12.72 -0.27
CA ILE A 49 12.19 11.83 0.83
C ILE A 49 12.60 12.44 2.18
N LYS A 50 13.82 12.99 2.27
CA LYS A 50 14.29 13.68 3.48
C LYS A 50 13.43 14.89 3.86
N ALA A 51 12.91 15.62 2.87
CA ALA A 51 11.99 16.73 3.14
C ALA A 51 10.70 16.24 3.78
N LEU A 52 10.13 15.13 3.29
CA LEU A 52 8.92 14.52 3.88
C LEU A 52 9.17 14.03 5.31
N GLU A 53 10.34 13.46 5.59
CA GLU A 53 10.75 13.06 6.94
C GLU A 53 10.91 14.27 7.87
N ALA A 54 11.59 15.32 7.39
CA ALA A 54 11.79 16.56 8.15
C ALA A 54 10.48 17.30 8.45
N GLN A 55 9.51 17.21 7.54
CA GLN A 55 8.18 17.81 7.71
C GLN A 55 7.26 16.97 8.61
N GLY A 56 7.66 15.75 8.97
CA GLY A 56 6.82 14.81 9.74
C GLY A 56 5.70 14.17 8.91
N THR A 57 5.60 14.46 7.62
CA THR A 57 4.67 13.82 6.68
C THR A 57 4.99 12.35 6.50
N LEU A 58 6.27 11.97 6.53
CA LEU A 58 6.72 10.58 6.46
C LEU A 58 7.44 10.19 7.76
N ALA A 59 6.92 9.20 8.47
CA ALA A 59 7.54 8.67 9.69
C ALA A 59 7.88 7.18 9.49
N ARG A 60 9.17 6.84 9.43
CA ARG A 60 9.62 5.45 9.32
C ARG A 60 9.56 4.74 10.66
N HIS A 61 9.25 3.45 10.63
CA HIS A 61 9.23 2.60 11.82
C HIS A 61 10.55 1.85 11.95
N ALA A 62 10.97 1.55 13.18
CA ALA A 62 12.25 0.87 13.42
C ALA A 62 12.31 -0.57 12.89
N PHE A 63 11.15 -1.23 12.76
CA PHE A 63 11.05 -2.56 12.17
C PHE A 63 10.76 -2.43 10.68
N HIS A 64 11.76 -2.78 9.86
CA HIS A 64 11.73 -2.68 8.40
C HIS A 64 11.41 -1.28 7.88
N ASP A 65 12.25 -0.30 8.22
CA ASP A 65 12.06 1.10 7.86
C ASP A 65 12.04 1.34 6.34
N GLU A 66 12.56 0.40 5.55
CA GLU A 66 12.59 0.45 4.09
C GLU A 66 11.20 0.30 3.45
N TRP A 67 10.23 -0.30 4.15
CA TRP A 67 8.85 -0.46 3.66
C TRP A 67 7.77 -0.14 4.71
N ASN A 68 8.13 -0.07 5.99
CA ASN A 68 7.22 0.17 7.09
C ASN A 68 7.30 1.63 7.54
N TYR A 69 6.31 2.42 7.12
CA TYR A 69 6.24 3.85 7.43
C TYR A 69 4.79 4.30 7.55
N THR A 70 4.60 5.44 8.22
CA THR A 70 3.34 6.17 8.31
C THR A 70 3.42 7.43 7.47
N LEU A 71 2.39 7.66 6.66
CA LEU A 71 2.16 8.95 6.00
C LEU A 71 1.14 9.74 6.82
N ASN A 72 1.59 10.82 7.45
CA ASN A 72 0.72 11.75 8.16
C ASN A 72 0.12 12.75 7.17
N PRO A 73 -1.15 13.13 7.34
CA PRO A 73 -1.71 14.22 6.54
C PRO A 73 -0.94 15.49 6.85
N GLU A 74 -0.58 16.25 5.81
CA GLU A 74 -0.10 17.60 6.04
C GLU A 74 -1.20 18.39 6.78
N PRO A 75 -0.82 19.28 7.72
CA PRO A 75 -1.76 20.26 8.23
C PRO A 75 -2.41 20.92 7.03
N ARG A 76 -3.75 20.84 6.90
CA ARG A 76 -4.48 21.54 5.84
C ARG A 76 -3.91 22.95 5.77
N HIS A 77 -3.26 23.30 4.66
CA HIS A 77 -3.08 24.69 4.32
C HIS A 77 -4.47 25.31 4.46
N ALA A 78 -4.64 26.22 5.42
CA ALA A 78 -5.85 27.00 5.51
C ALA A 78 -6.06 27.55 4.09
N ARG A 79 -7.17 27.19 3.45
CA ARG A 79 -7.52 27.78 2.16
C ARG A 79 -7.41 29.28 2.38
N ASP A 80 -6.51 29.95 1.66
CA ASP A 80 -6.48 31.41 1.63
C ASP A 80 -7.93 31.86 1.37
N PRO A 81 -8.54 32.64 2.27
CA PRO A 81 -9.86 33.18 1.98
C PRO A 81 -9.70 34.07 0.74
N LEU A 82 -10.51 33.74 -0.26
CA LEU A 82 -10.55 34.30 -1.61
C LEU A 82 -10.19 35.79 -1.65
N SER A 83 -9.27 36.12 -2.57
CA SER A 83 -9.01 37.48 -3.05
C SER A 83 -10.24 38.12 -3.70
#